data_AF-A0A4Q4D7H6-F1
#
_entry.id   AF-A0A4Q4D7H6-F1
#
_cell.length_a   1.000
_cell.length_b   1.000
_cell.length_c   1.000
_cell.angle_alpha   90.00
_cell.angle_beta   90.00
_cell.angle_gamma   90.00
#
_symmetry.space_group_name_H-M   'P 1'
#
loop_
_entity.id
_entity.type
_entity.pdbx_description
1 polymer ?
#
loop_
_entity_poly.entity_id
_entity_poly.type
_entity_poly.pdbx_seq_one_letter_code
_entity_poly.pdbx_strand_id
1 'polypeptide(L)'
;MIDWFSDHAWVTWVGIAVLLAVAELLSLDLVLLMFAVGALGAAVVAGLGGPLWLAIAVFAVVVVALLTLVRPPLVEKLHAGPTLQVGHQ
;
A
#
# COMPACT_ATOMS: atom_id res chain seq x y z
N MET A 1 19.39 12.49 17.59
CA MET A 1 17.92 12.27 17.65
C MET A 1 17.39 11.61 16.38
N ILE A 2 17.77 12.11 15.20
CA ILE A 2 17.42 11.51 13.89
C ILE A 2 18.08 10.13 13.69
N ASP A 3 19.24 9.97 14.31
CA ASP A 3 20.06 8.75 14.40
C ASP A 3 19.25 7.53 14.88
N TRP A 4 18.38 7.68 15.88
CA TRP A 4 17.51 6.58 16.35
C TRP A 4 16.56 6.05 15.26
N PHE A 5 16.01 6.93 14.42
CA PHE A 5 15.14 6.53 13.30
C PHE A 5 15.92 5.82 12.19
N SER A 6 17.21 6.14 12.06
CA SER A 6 18.10 5.47 11.09
C SER A 6 18.47 4.08 11.60
N ASP A 7 18.77 3.97 12.90
CA ASP A 7 19.07 2.68 13.55
C ASP A 7 17.85 1.76 13.61
N HIS A 8 16.65 2.33 13.77
CA HIS A 8 15.37 1.61 13.83
C HIS A 8 14.50 1.93 12.61
N ALA A 9 15.09 2.00 11.43
CA ALA A 9 14.39 2.32 10.19
C ALA A 9 13.18 1.40 9.96
N TRP A 10 13.28 0.12 10.31
CA TRP A 10 12.18 -0.84 10.20
C TRP A 10 10.96 -0.46 11.05
N VAL A 11 11.16 0.03 12.28
CA VAL A 11 10.07 0.47 13.17
C VAL A 11 9.37 1.68 12.57
N THR A 12 10.14 2.60 12.00
CA THR A 12 9.62 3.80 11.34
C THR A 12 8.68 3.42 10.18
N TRP A 13 9.11 2.47 9.33
CA TRP A 13 8.29 1.99 8.21
C TRP A 13 7.02 1.24 8.66
N VAL A 14 7.12 0.42 9.71
CA VAL A 14 5.93 -0.25 10.30
C VAL A 14 4.97 0.79 10.87
N GLY A 15 5.46 1.80 11.58
CA GLY A 15 4.64 2.88 12.12
C GLY A 15 3.90 3.64 11.02
N ILE A 16 4.59 3.97 9.92
CA ILE A 16 3.98 4.58 8.73
C ILE A 16 2.89 3.67 8.14
N ALA A 17 3.16 2.37 7.98
CA ALA A 17 2.18 1.42 7.44
C ALA A 17 0.90 1.35 8.30
N VAL A 18 1.05 1.33 9.63
CA VAL A 18 -0.09 1.31 10.56
C VAL A 18 -0.90 2.60 10.47
N LEU A 19 -0.23 3.76 10.44
CA LEU A 19 -0.91 5.06 10.31
C LEU A 19 -1.69 5.15 8.99
N LEU A 20 -1.11 4.69 7.88
CA LEU A 20 -1.78 4.64 6.58
C LEU A 20 -2.99 3.71 6.60
N ALA A 21 -2.88 2.53 7.21
CA ALA A 21 -3.99 1.59 7.33
C ALA A 21 -5.15 2.17 8.18
N VAL A 22 -4.84 2.83 9.29
CA VAL A 22 -5.86 3.51 10.12
C VAL A 22 -6.53 4.63 9.33
N ALA A 23 -5.75 5.47 8.64
CA ALA A 23 -6.28 6.55 7.81
C ALA A 23 -7.19 6.01 6.69
N GLU A 24 -6.85 4.86 6.11
CA GLU A 24 -7.69 4.22 5.10
C GLU A 24 -9.07 3.83 5.63
N LEU A 25 -9.12 3.23 6.82
CA LEU A 25 -10.40 2.84 7.43
C LEU A 25 -11.32 4.03 7.66
N LEU A 26 -10.77 5.25 7.78
CA LEU A 26 -11.54 6.49 7.85
C LEU A 26 -11.95 7.01 6.47
N SER A 27 -11.11 6.80 5.44
CA SER A 27 -11.35 7.27 4.07
C SER A 27 -12.27 6.36 3.25
N LEU A 28 -12.36 5.07 3.62
CA LEU A 28 -13.05 4.02 2.85
C LEU A 28 -12.56 3.89 1.39
N ASP A 29 -11.31 4.29 1.13
CA ASP A 29 -10.61 4.09 -0.14
C ASP A 29 -9.72 2.81 -0.04
N LEU A 30 -9.05 2.42 -1.13
CA LEU A 30 -8.03 1.36 -1.14
C LEU A 30 -6.63 1.88 -1.47
N VAL A 31 -6.48 3.18 -1.73
CA VAL A 31 -5.19 3.78 -2.07
C VAL A 31 -4.22 3.79 -0.88
N LEU A 32 -4.60 4.19 0.34
CA LEU A 32 -3.68 4.27 1.48
C LEU A 32 -3.24 2.88 1.96
N LEU A 33 -4.18 1.94 2.06
CA LEU A 33 -4.07 0.63 1.44
C LEU A 33 -2.72 0.16 0.89
N MET A 34 -2.56 0.57 -0.37
CA MET A 34 -1.49 0.20 -1.27
C MET A 34 -0.17 0.85 -0.87
N PHE A 35 -0.22 2.08 -0.34
CA PHE A 35 0.94 2.73 0.25
C PHE A 35 1.42 2.03 1.52
N ALA A 36 0.50 1.54 2.37
CA ALA A 36 0.84 0.80 3.59
C ALA A 36 1.57 -0.51 3.26
N VAL A 37 1.13 -1.24 2.24
CA VAL A 37 1.83 -2.46 1.76
C VAL A 37 3.22 -2.11 1.22
N GLY A 38 3.38 -1.01 0.50
CA GLY A 38 4.69 -0.49 0.11
C GLY A 38 5.59 -0.21 1.30
N ALA A 39 5.06 0.43 2.35
CA ALA A 39 5.78 0.72 3.58
C ALA A 39 6.20 -0.56 4.32
N LEU A 40 5.35 -1.59 4.33
CA LEU A 40 5.72 -2.91 4.86
C LEU A 40 6.85 -3.57 4.07
N GLY A 41 6.84 -3.45 2.73
CA GLY A 41 7.95 -3.91 1.90
C GLY A 41 9.28 -3.23 2.26
N ALA A 42 9.25 -1.92 2.47
CA ALA A 42 10.42 -1.16 2.93
C ALA A 42 10.84 -1.52 4.37
N ALA A 43 9.88 -1.80 5.25
CA ALA A 43 10.14 -2.27 6.61
C ALA A 43 10.91 -3.60 6.62
N VAL A 44 10.54 -4.53 5.74
CA VAL A 44 11.25 -5.81 5.60
C VAL A 44 12.68 -5.58 5.13
N VAL A 45 12.89 -4.74 4.12
CA VAL A 45 14.25 -4.40 3.63
C VAL A 45 15.10 -3.79 4.74
N ALA A 46 14.55 -2.82 5.47
CA ALA A 46 15.25 -2.18 6.59
C ALA A 46 15.50 -3.16 7.74
N GLY A 47 14.56 -4.05 8.05
CA GLY A 47 14.67 -5.06 9.11
C GLY A 47 15.70 -6.14 8.82
N LEU A 48 15.97 -6.41 7.54
CA LEU A 48 17.04 -7.30 7.08
C LEU A 48 18.41 -6.61 7.03
N GLY A 49 18.53 -5.35 7.51
CA GLY A 49 19.78 -4.58 7.51
C GLY A 49 20.10 -3.93 6.16
N GLY A 50 19.13 -3.86 5.24
CA GLY A 50 19.29 -3.15 3.98
C GLY A 50 19.45 -1.64 4.18
N PRO A 51 20.20 -0.95 3.30
CA PRO A 51 20.41 0.48 3.43
C PRO A 51 19.12 1.27 3.16
N LEU A 52 19.00 2.46 3.75
CA LEU A 52 17.79 3.29 3.68
C LEU A 52 17.36 3.59 2.23
N TRP A 53 18.31 3.86 1.33
CA TRP A 53 18.01 4.14 -0.08
C TRP A 53 17.36 2.95 -0.79
N LEU A 54 17.72 1.71 -0.41
CA LEU A 54 17.14 0.50 -0.98
C LEU A 54 15.71 0.31 -0.48
N ALA A 55 15.45 0.56 0.80
CA ALA A 55 14.11 0.53 1.36
C ALA A 55 13.18 1.54 0.67
N ILE A 56 13.67 2.75 0.40
CA ILE A 56 12.92 3.78 -0.35
C ILE A 56 12.66 3.35 -1.80
N ALA A 57 13.65 2.75 -2.47
CA ALA A 57 13.48 2.25 -3.83
C ALA A 57 12.42 1.13 -3.89
N VAL A 58 12.47 0.18 -2.94
CA VAL A 58 11.48 -0.90 -2.84
C VAL A 58 10.09 -0.35 -2.53
N PHE A 59 9.97 0.60 -1.61
CA PHE A 59 8.71 1.31 -1.35
C PHE A 59 8.10 1.86 -2.65
N ALA A 60 8.87 2.65 -3.40
CA ALA A 60 8.41 3.28 -4.63
C ALA A 60 7.98 2.25 -5.68
N VAL A 61 8.77 1.19 -5.88
CA VAL A 61 8.45 0.12 -6.82
C VAL A 61 7.18 -0.62 -6.44
N VAL A 62 7.03 -1.00 -5.16
CA VAL A 62 5.84 -1.73 -4.68
C VAL A 62 4.59 -0.86 -4.81
N VAL A 63 4.64 0.42 -4.43
CA VAL A 63 3.51 1.33 -4.55
C VAL A 63 3.11 1.52 -6.02
N VAL A 64 4.07 1.77 -6.91
CA VAL A 64 3.79 1.93 -8.35
C VAL A 64 3.21 0.64 -8.94
N ALA A 65 3.76 -0.52 -8.58
CA ALA A 65 3.24 -1.81 -9.02
C ALA A 65 1.80 -2.03 -8.53
N LEU A 66 1.51 -1.75 -7.25
CA LEU A 66 0.16 -1.86 -6.73
C LEU A 66 -0.80 -0.89 -7.43
N LEU A 67 -0.43 0.39 -7.56
CA LEU A 67 -1.28 1.41 -8.22
C LEU A 67 -1.59 1.06 -9.67
N THR A 68 -0.66 0.44 -10.38
CA THR A 68 -0.84 0.05 -11.78
C THR A 68 -1.58 -1.28 -11.94
N LEU A 69 -1.37 -2.26 -11.04
CA LEU A 69 -2.01 -3.59 -11.15
C LEU A 69 -3.37 -3.66 -10.48
N VAL A 70 -3.61 -2.95 -9.38
CA VAL A 70 -4.83 -3.08 -8.57
C VAL A 70 -5.94 -2.13 -9.06
N ARG A 71 -5.57 -0.94 -9.54
CA ARG A 71 -6.52 0.06 -10.05
C ARG A 71 -7.38 -0.44 -11.23
N PRO A 72 -6.82 -1.07 -12.28
CA PRO A 72 -7.63 -1.61 -13.38
C PRO A 72 -8.65 -2.69 -12.98
N PRO A 73 -8.30 -3.77 -12.23
CA PRO A 73 -9.26 -4.83 -11.90
C PRO A 73 -10.33 -4.39 -10.90
N LEU A 74 -10.06 -3.40 -10.03
CA LEU A 74 -11.10 -2.80 -9.18
C LEU A 74 -12.16 -2.10 -10.03
N VAL A 75 -11.75 -1.32 -11.02
CA VAL A 75 -12.67 -0.63 -11.94
C VAL A 75 -13.44 -1.62 -12.81
N GLU A 76 -12.79 -2.68 -13.29
CA GLU A 76 -13.43 -3.73 -14.07
C GLU A 76 -14.51 -4.47 -13.26
N LYS A 77 -14.21 -4.83 -12.01
CA LYS A 77 -15.18 -5.49 -11.11
C LYS A 77 -16.35 -4.61 -10.74
N LEU A 78 -16.15 -3.29 -10.64
CA LEU A 78 -17.23 -2.34 -10.39
C LEU A 78 -18.12 -2.13 -11.62
N HIS A 79 -17.57 -2.20 -12.84
CA HIS A 79 -18.35 -2.12 -14.08
C HIS A 79 -18.96 -3.44 -14.54
N ALA A 80 -18.48 -4.58 -14.04
CA ALA A 80 -19.06 -5.92 -14.27
C ALA A 80 -20.35 -6.18 -13.45
N GLY A 81 -21.15 -5.13 -13.22
CA GLY A 81 -22.43 -5.24 -12.54
C GLY A 81 -23.38 -6.20 -13.29
N PRO A 82 -24.17 -7.03 -12.59
CA PRO A 82 -25.08 -7.98 -13.23
C PRO A 82 -26.01 -7.25 -14.18
N THR A 83 -26.19 -7.77 -15.40
CA THR A 83 -27.28 -7.34 -16.28
C THR A 83 -28.58 -7.70 -15.58
N LEU A 84 -29.16 -6.73 -14.87
CA LEU A 84 -30.48 -6.88 -14.27
C LEU A 84 -31.46 -7.16 -15.42
N GLN A 85 -31.95 -8.39 -15.46
CA GLN A 85 -32.95 -8.83 -16.43
C GLN A 85 -34.27 -8.11 -16.08
N VAL A 86 -34.41 -6.89 -16.60
CA VAL A 86 -35.61 -6.08 -16.47
C VAL A 86 -36.69 -6.62 -17.41
N GLY A 87 -37.47 -7.59 -16.92
CA GLY A 87 -38.79 -7.90 -17.48
C GLY A 87 -38.91 -9.14 -18.36
N HIS A 88 -39.98 -9.88 -18.05
CA HIS A 88 -40.69 -10.94 -18.79
C HIS A 88 -40.37 -11.11 -20.28
N GLN A 89 -39.91 -12.31 -20.63
CA GLN A 89 -40.41 -13.04 -21.80
C GLN A 89 -41.19 -14.26 -21.32
#